data_AF-A0A7V8ALM9-F1
#
_entry.id   AF-A0A7V8ALM9-F1
#
_cell.length_a   1.000
_cell.length_b   1.000
_cell.length_c   1.000
_cell.angle_alpha   90.00
_cell.angle_beta   90.00
_cell.angle_gamma   90.00
#
_symmetry.space_group_name_H-M   'P 1'
#
loop_
_entity.id
_entity.type
_entity.pdbx_description
1 polymer ?
#
loop_
_entity_poly.entity_id
_entity_poly.type
_entity_poly.pdbx_seq_one_letter_code
_entity_poly.pdbx_strand_id
1 'polypeptide(L)' 'VLAGLAAQGETLVNRVYHLDRGYERLVEKLAACGVRIERLGD' A
#
# COMPACT_ATOMS: atom_id res chain seq x y z
N VAL A 1 -3.98 2.11 -4.98
CA VAL A 1 -2.54 2.04 -4.65
C VAL A 1 -1.69 2.82 -5.64
N LEU A 2 -1.61 2.46 -6.92
CA LEU A 2 -0.81 3.20 -7.92
C LEU A 2 -1.15 4.70 -8.00
N ALA A 3 -2.44 5.06 -7.98
CA ALA A 3 -2.86 6.45 -7.91
C ALA A 3 -2.39 7.17 -6.63
N GLY A 4 -2.27 6.45 -5.52
CA GLY A 4 -1.72 6.98 -4.28
C GLY A 4 -0.20 7.19 -4.34
N LEU A 5 0.52 6.40 -5.14
CA LEU A 5 1.95 6.61 -5.40
C LEU A 5 2.21 7.83 -6.28
N ALA A 6 1.26 8.17 -7.16
CA ALA A 6 1.34 9.33 -8.03
C ALA A 6 0.77 10.61 -7.39
N ALA A 7 0.02 10.49 -6.29
CA ALA A 7 -0.57 11.62 -5.58
C ALA A 7 0.51 12.40 -4.82
N GLN A 8 0.31 13.71 -4.69
CA GLN A 8 1.12 14.54 -3.80
C GLN A 8 0.60 14.42 -2.36
N GLY A 9 1.53 14.39 -1.40
CA GLY A 9 1.21 14.26 0.01
C GLY A 9 0.98 12.81 0.44
N GLU A 10 0.13 12.62 1.44
CA GLU A 10 -0.15 11.31 2.04
C GLU A 10 -1.45 10.72 1.49
N THR A 11 -1.42 9.43 1.14
CA THR A 11 -2.62 8.70 0.72
C THR A 11 -2.96 7.62 1.74
N LEU A 12 -4.16 7.68 2.31
CA LEU A 12 -4.69 6.64 3.18
C LEU A 12 -5.53 5.64 2.37
N VAL A 13 -5.21 4.35 2.45
CA VAL A 13 -5.93 3.28 1.74
C VAL A 13 -6.67 2.40 2.73
N ASN A 14 -8.00 2.39 2.63
CA ASN A 14 -8.88 1.60 3.51
C ASN A 14 -9.23 0.23 2.90
N ARG A 15 -9.70 -0.70 3.76
CA ARG A 15 -10.18 -2.05 3.37
C ARG A 15 -9.15 -2.91 2.62
N VAL A 16 -7.89 -2.86 3.05
CA VAL A 16 -6.75 -3.56 2.41
C VAL A 16 -6.84 -5.10 2.45
N TYR A 17 -7.75 -5.68 3.25
CA TYR A 17 -7.93 -7.14 3.35
C TYR A 17 -8.32 -7.82 2.02
N HIS A 18 -9.05 -7.12 1.14
CA HIS A 18 -9.34 -7.62 -0.20
C HIS A 18 -8.10 -7.65 -1.09
N LEU A 19 -7.19 -6.71 -0.84
CA LEU A 19 -5.92 -6.59 -1.54
C LEU A 19 -5.00 -7.75 -1.17
N ASP A 20 -4.95 -8.13 0.11
CA ASP A 20 -4.14 -9.25 0.60
C ASP A 20 -4.56 -10.60 -0.02
N ARG A 21 -5.87 -10.79 -0.28
CA ARG A 21 -6.38 -12.01 -0.92
C ARG A 21 -5.98 -12.14 -2.40
N GLY A 22 -5.84 -11.03 -3.11
CA GLY A 22 -5.54 -11.02 -4.56
C GLY A 22 -4.10 -10.65 -4.91
N TYR A 23 -3.38 -10.02 -3.98
CA TYR A 23 -2.03 -9.50 -4.15
C TYR A 23 -1.22 -9.84 -2.90
N GLU A 24 -0.68 -11.05 -2.91
CA GLU A 24 0.17 -11.53 -1.84
C GLU A 24 1.39 -10.61 -1.65
N ARG A 25 1.63 -10.25 -0.38
CA ARG A 25 2.78 -9.44 0.08
C ARG A 25 2.92 -8.10 -0.67
N LEU A 26 1.81 -7.47 -1.05
CA LEU A 26 1.84 -6.22 -1.82
C LEU A 26 2.66 -5.12 -1.13
N VAL A 27 2.50 -4.96 0.19
CA VAL A 27 3.23 -3.96 0.98
C VAL A 27 4.74 -4.16 0.84
N GLU A 28 5.20 -5.40 1.01
CA GLU A 28 6.63 -5.73 0.89
C GLU A 28 7.16 -5.49 -0.53
N LYS A 29 6.38 -5.82 -1.56
CA LYS A 29 6.76 -5.58 -2.96
C LYS A 29 6.88 -4.08 -3.25
N LEU A 30 5.95 -3.27 -2.74
CA LEU A 30 6.00 -1.83 -2.92
C LEU A 30 7.14 -1.19 -2.13
N ALA A 31 7.38 -1.64 -0.91
CA ALA A 31 8.52 -1.22 -0.10
C ALA A 31 9.86 -1.56 -0.78
N ALA A 32 9.96 -2.75 -1.39
CA ALA A 32 11.14 -3.15 -2.18
C ALA A 32 11.38 -2.24 -3.40
N CYS A 33 10.34 -1.60 -3.93
CA CYS A 33 10.44 -0.57 -4.97
C CYS A 33 10.79 0.84 -4.43
N GLY A 34 11.08 0.97 -3.14
CA GLY A 34 11.43 2.25 -2.51
C GLY A 34 10.25 3.11 -2.07
N VAL A 35 9.04 2.55 -2.07
CA VAL A 35 7.84 3.26 -1.57
C VAL A 35 7.85 3.29 -0.04
N ARG A 36 7.67 4.48 0.55
CA ARG A 36 7.36 4.61 1.99
C ARG A 36 5.87 4.28 2.22
N ILE A 37 5.60 3.09 2.72
CA ILE A 37 4.26 2.58 3.00
C ILE A 37 4.24 1.87 4.37
N GLU A 38 3.19 2.12 5.15
CA GLU A 38 3.03 1.59 6.51
C GLU A 38 1.58 1.11 6.70
N ARG A 39 1.38 0.07 7.52
CA ARG A 39 0.03 -0.34 7.95
C ARG A 39 -0.31 0.37 9.26
N LEU A 40 -1.48 1.00 9.28
CA LEU A 40 -2.03 1.63 10.47
C LEU A 40 -3.13 0.71 11.02
N GLY A 41 -2.97 0.20 12.25
CA GLY A 41 -4.00 -0.59 12.93
C GLY A 41 -3.73 -2.08 13.11
N ASP A 42 -2.46 -2.48 13.20
CA ASP A 42 -2.08 -3.60 14.07
C ASP A 42 -1.81 -3.06 15.48
#